data_AF-A0A9E2AGC4-F1
#
_entry.id   AF-A0A9E2AGC4-F1
#
_cell.length_a   1.000
_cell.length_b   1.000
_cell.length_c   1.000
_cell.angle_alpha   90.00
_cell.angle_beta   90.00
_cell.angle_gamma   90.00
#
_symmetry.space_group_name_H-M   'P 1'
#
loop_
_entity.id
_entity.type
_entity.pdbx_description
1 polymer ?
#
loop_
_entity_poly.entity_id
_entity_poly.type
_entity_poly.pdbx_seq_one_letter_code
_entity_poly.pdbx_strand_id
1 'polypeptide(L)'
;GYESFGYAWYVWFLCQLADDFSYYWFHRQNHVVRFFWAAHIVHHSSENFNLGTAVRNGWFTILYKPFFYMWIPAIGFPPEMVVVCLGIEALWQFQLHSVYVPKLGWIEKIFNTHTMHQVHHAQNVEYMDKNHGGFLNIFDKMFGTWKELDDKIDIEYGVVHAPDSYNPLVILTHEYKDIWNDMKKSKNWYHKFMYCFGPPGWSHDGSTMTVKQLQNQLALERVELQQKTQSIDASKVTPPEGKKPKLARA
;
A
#
# COMPACT_ATOMS: atom_id res chain seq x y z
N GLY A 1 -27.06 -28.31 27.89
CA GLY A 1 -27.87 -27.46 27.00
C GLY A 1 -26.99 -26.34 26.53
N TYR A 2 -27.04 -25.97 25.26
CA TYR A 2 -26.32 -24.79 24.77
C TYR A 2 -27.04 -23.56 25.30
N GLU A 3 -26.45 -22.85 26.26
CA GLU A 3 -26.88 -21.48 26.53
C GLU A 3 -26.61 -20.67 25.26
N SER A 4 -27.65 -20.01 24.76
CA SER A 4 -27.49 -19.03 23.68
C SER A 4 -26.58 -17.91 24.21
N PHE A 5 -25.53 -17.56 23.46
CA PHE A 5 -24.66 -16.43 23.77
C PHE A 5 -25.39 -15.06 23.83
N GLY A 6 -26.69 -15.01 23.53
CA GLY A 6 -27.51 -13.81 23.69
C GLY A 6 -26.94 -12.61 22.94
N TYR A 7 -26.90 -11.44 23.58
CA TYR A 7 -26.35 -10.22 23.00
C TYR A 7 -24.82 -10.25 22.81
N ALA A 8 -24.11 -11.24 23.37
CA ALA A 8 -22.65 -11.29 23.30
C ALA A 8 -22.13 -11.36 21.86
N TRP A 9 -22.87 -12.00 20.93
CA TRP A 9 -22.48 -12.09 19.52
C TRP A 9 -22.32 -10.72 18.84
N TYR A 10 -23.21 -9.77 19.12
CA TYR A 10 -23.10 -8.43 18.55
C TYR A 10 -21.90 -7.68 19.11
N VAL A 11 -21.58 -7.90 20.39
CA VAL A 11 -20.39 -7.31 21.02
C VAL A 11 -19.12 -7.86 20.36
N TRP A 12 -19.04 -9.17 20.09
CA TRP A 12 -17.94 -9.78 19.32
C TRP A 12 -17.78 -9.20 17.93
N PHE A 13 -18.88 -9.03 17.20
CA PHE A 13 -18.85 -8.40 15.88
C PHE A 13 -18.36 -6.95 15.94
N LEU A 14 -18.85 -6.16 16.90
CA LEU A 14 -18.42 -4.78 17.08
C LEU A 14 -16.94 -4.67 17.49
N CYS A 15 -16.46 -5.58 18.33
CA CYS A 15 -15.05 -5.65 18.71
C CYS A 15 -14.17 -5.99 17.49
N GLN A 16 -14.57 -6.99 16.70
CA GLN A 16 -13.87 -7.36 15.48
C GLN A 16 -13.85 -6.21 14.45
N LEU A 17 -14.95 -5.45 14.31
CA LEU A 17 -14.98 -4.28 13.44
C LEU A 17 -14.09 -3.13 13.96
N ALA A 18 -14.02 -2.93 15.28
CA ALA A 18 -13.12 -1.96 15.91
C ALA A 18 -11.64 -2.36 15.73
N ASP A 19 -11.35 -3.65 15.79
CA ASP A 19 -10.05 -4.26 15.50
C ASP A 19 -9.63 -3.97 14.05
N ASP A 20 -10.47 -4.29 13.05
CA ASP A 20 -10.21 -4.00 11.61
C ASP A 20 -9.92 -2.52 11.35
N PHE A 21 -10.70 -1.65 11.99
CA PHE A 21 -10.56 -0.21 11.84
C PHE A 21 -9.22 0.26 12.40
N SER A 22 -8.85 -0.26 13.57
CA SER A 22 -7.55 0.01 14.21
C SER A 22 -6.40 -0.51 13.35
N TYR A 23 -6.56 -1.70 12.79
CA TYR A 23 -5.61 -2.30 11.87
C TYR A 23 -5.44 -1.45 10.62
N TYR A 24 -6.53 -1.03 9.96
CA TYR A 24 -6.46 -0.19 8.77
C TYR A 24 -5.61 1.06 9.01
N TRP A 25 -5.84 1.76 10.13
CA TRP A 25 -5.06 2.95 10.46
C TRP A 25 -3.63 2.64 10.86
N PHE A 26 -3.40 1.60 11.66
CA PHE A 26 -2.06 1.13 11.98
C PHE A 26 -1.27 0.82 10.70
N HIS A 27 -1.87 0.05 9.80
CA HIS A 27 -1.25 -0.41 8.58
C HIS A 27 -1.02 0.75 7.60
N ARG A 28 -2.03 1.59 7.36
CA ARG A 28 -1.87 2.79 6.53
C ARG A 28 -0.77 3.71 7.07
N GLN A 29 -0.73 3.94 8.38
CA GLN A 29 0.28 4.81 8.99
C GLN A 29 1.70 4.26 8.83
N ASN A 30 1.84 2.93 8.78
CA ASN A 30 3.08 2.24 8.42
C ASN A 30 3.52 2.50 6.98
N HIS A 31 2.60 2.74 6.05
CA HIS A 31 2.95 3.06 4.67
C HIS A 31 3.17 4.56 4.44
N VAL A 32 2.40 5.43 5.10
CA VAL A 32 2.42 6.87 4.80
C VAL A 32 3.31 7.73 5.72
N VAL A 33 3.93 7.15 6.75
CA VAL A 33 4.90 7.86 7.61
C VAL A 33 6.19 7.07 7.70
N ARG A 34 7.29 7.71 7.28
CA ARG A 34 8.58 7.05 7.05
C ARG A 34 9.15 6.36 8.29
N PHE A 35 8.99 6.95 9.47
CA PHE A 35 9.40 6.33 10.72
C PHE A 35 8.71 4.99 10.99
N PHE A 36 7.41 4.88 10.69
CA PHE A 36 6.67 3.63 10.84
C PHE A 36 6.96 2.69 9.67
N TRP A 37 7.12 3.21 8.45
CA TRP A 37 7.59 2.44 7.30
C TRP A 37 8.90 1.73 7.59
N ALA A 38 9.85 2.38 8.27
CA ALA A 38 11.10 1.75 8.69
C ALA A 38 10.89 0.49 9.57
N ALA A 39 9.79 0.42 10.33
CA ALA A 39 9.42 -0.75 11.11
C ALA A 39 8.74 -1.85 10.26
N HIS A 40 8.13 -1.48 9.13
CA HIS A 40 7.28 -2.35 8.33
C HIS A 40 7.92 -2.82 7.02
N ILE A 41 8.87 -2.06 6.47
CA ILE A 41 9.56 -2.33 5.21
C ILE A 41 10.12 -3.74 5.11
N VAL A 42 10.55 -4.34 6.23
CA VAL A 42 11.07 -5.72 6.28
C VAL A 42 10.03 -6.73 5.77
N HIS A 43 8.74 -6.48 6.02
CA HIS A 43 7.62 -7.27 5.53
C HIS A 43 7.48 -7.19 4.01
N HIS A 44 7.64 -5.99 3.44
CA HIS A 44 7.56 -5.76 2.00
C HIS A 44 8.85 -6.08 1.23
N SER A 45 9.99 -6.20 1.92
CA SER A 45 11.31 -6.36 1.28
C SER A 45 11.53 -7.68 0.54
N SER A 46 10.62 -8.65 0.66
CA SER A 46 10.75 -9.94 -0.03
C SER A 46 10.32 -9.83 -1.49
N GLU A 47 11.24 -10.18 -2.40
CA GLU A 47 10.92 -10.35 -3.83
C GLU A 47 10.09 -11.62 -4.09
N ASN A 48 10.04 -12.54 -3.13
CA ASN A 48 9.21 -13.74 -3.19
C ASN A 48 7.97 -13.55 -2.31
N PHE A 49 6.77 -13.52 -2.91
CA PHE A 49 5.52 -13.39 -2.19
C PHE A 49 4.91 -14.75 -1.84
N ASN A 50 5.03 -15.16 -0.57
CA ASN A 50 4.51 -16.44 -0.06
C ASN A 50 4.22 -16.35 1.45
N LEU A 51 3.74 -17.45 2.05
CA LEU A 51 3.41 -17.49 3.49
C LEU A 51 4.58 -17.16 4.43
N GLY A 52 5.83 -17.34 3.99
CA GLY A 52 7.02 -16.91 4.74
C GLY A 52 7.11 -15.39 4.87
N THR A 53 6.59 -14.64 3.88
CA THR A 53 6.46 -13.17 3.94
C THR A 53 5.55 -12.74 5.09
N ALA A 54 4.49 -13.49 5.36
CA ALA A 54 3.53 -13.18 6.42
C ALA A 54 4.17 -13.12 7.82
N VAL A 55 5.17 -13.97 8.08
CA VAL A 55 5.85 -14.04 9.39
C VAL A 55 7.09 -13.15 9.47
N ARG A 56 7.54 -12.61 8.33
CA ARG A 56 8.68 -11.69 8.25
C ARG A 56 8.23 -10.28 8.62
N ASN A 57 8.32 -9.94 9.90
CA ASN A 57 7.94 -8.62 10.41
C ASN A 57 9.11 -7.91 11.09
N GLY A 58 9.13 -6.58 11.01
CA GLY A 58 10.02 -5.78 11.85
C GLY A 58 9.52 -5.74 13.29
N TRP A 59 10.41 -6.00 14.22
CA TRP A 59 10.13 -6.04 15.66
C TRP A 59 9.72 -4.68 16.27
N PHE A 60 10.11 -3.56 15.65
CA PHE A 60 9.82 -2.23 16.17
C PHE A 60 8.31 -1.91 16.19
N THR A 61 7.52 -2.58 15.34
CA THR A 61 6.05 -2.50 15.34
C THR A 61 5.44 -2.86 16.71
N ILE A 62 6.06 -3.79 17.45
CA ILE A 62 5.60 -4.25 18.77
C ILE A 62 5.55 -3.09 19.78
N LEU A 63 6.45 -2.11 19.66
CA LEU A 63 6.58 -1.02 20.62
C LEU A 63 5.44 0.00 20.52
N TYR A 64 4.86 0.18 19.33
CA TYR A 64 3.87 1.23 19.12
C TYR A 64 2.51 0.74 18.60
N LYS A 65 2.44 -0.49 18.04
CA LYS A 65 1.16 -1.10 17.64
C LYS A 65 0.12 -1.04 18.77
N PRO A 66 0.42 -1.35 20.05
CA PRO A 66 -0.56 -1.28 21.13
C PRO A 66 -1.28 0.07 21.23
N PHE A 67 -0.61 1.20 20.96
CA PHE A 67 -1.21 2.53 21.04
C PHE A 67 -2.38 2.72 20.07
N PHE A 68 -2.39 2.01 18.94
CA PHE A 68 -3.49 2.02 17.97
C PHE A 68 -4.74 1.27 18.47
N TYR A 69 -4.60 0.40 19.47
CA TYR A 69 -5.68 -0.48 19.95
C TYR A 69 -6.15 -0.11 21.37
N MET A 70 -5.41 0.71 22.12
CA MET A 70 -5.77 1.09 23.51
C MET A 70 -7.16 1.73 23.62
N TRP A 71 -7.67 2.35 22.56
CA TRP A 71 -8.99 2.95 22.58
C TRP A 71 -10.11 1.90 22.67
N ILE A 72 -9.90 0.68 22.19
CA ILE A 72 -10.92 -0.38 22.19
C ILE A 72 -11.23 -0.81 23.65
N PRO A 73 -10.25 -1.13 24.52
CA PRO A 73 -10.53 -1.35 25.93
C PRO A 73 -11.02 -0.10 26.66
N ALA A 74 -10.54 1.08 26.28
CA ALA A 74 -10.95 2.33 26.92
C ALA A 74 -12.46 2.62 26.76
N ILE A 75 -13.08 2.15 25.67
CA ILE A 75 -14.53 2.26 25.45
C ILE A 75 -15.34 1.06 25.97
N GLY A 76 -14.70 0.13 26.72
CA GLY A 76 -15.38 -0.90 27.50
C GLY A 76 -15.27 -2.34 26.97
N PHE A 77 -14.50 -2.61 25.92
CA PHE A 77 -14.25 -3.98 25.48
C PHE A 77 -13.20 -4.67 26.39
N PRO A 78 -13.45 -5.89 26.87
CA PRO A 78 -12.46 -6.62 27.66
C PRO A 78 -11.15 -6.86 26.88
N PRO A 79 -9.96 -6.67 27.46
CA PRO A 79 -8.69 -6.87 26.75
C PRO A 79 -8.54 -8.27 26.12
N GLU A 80 -9.00 -9.32 26.80
CA GLU A 80 -8.98 -10.70 26.29
C GLU A 80 -9.82 -10.86 25.01
N MET A 81 -10.89 -10.09 24.87
CA MET A 81 -11.74 -10.06 23.68
C MET A 81 -11.00 -9.45 22.49
N VAL A 82 -10.28 -8.35 22.74
CA VAL A 82 -9.43 -7.69 21.74
C VAL A 82 -8.30 -8.62 21.30
N VAL A 83 -7.67 -9.34 22.22
CA VAL A 83 -6.63 -10.34 21.91
C VAL A 83 -7.16 -11.45 20.99
N VAL A 84 -8.39 -11.92 21.23
CA VAL A 84 -9.02 -12.92 20.35
C VAL A 84 -9.28 -12.34 18.95
N CYS A 85 -9.81 -11.10 18.84
CA CYS A 85 -10.05 -10.45 17.55
C CYS A 85 -8.74 -10.25 16.76
N LEU A 86 -7.70 -9.76 17.42
CA LEU A 86 -6.35 -9.65 16.87
C LEU A 86 -5.82 -11.00 16.34
N GLY A 87 -6.12 -12.10 17.03
CA GLY A 87 -5.74 -13.45 16.61
C GLY A 87 -6.50 -13.90 15.35
N ILE A 88 -7.80 -13.63 15.28
CA ILE A 88 -8.62 -13.91 14.09
C ILE A 88 -8.11 -13.12 12.89
N GLU A 89 -7.85 -11.83 13.07
CA GLU A 89 -7.30 -10.96 12.04
C GLU A 89 -5.92 -11.46 11.58
N ALA A 90 -5.01 -11.77 12.51
CA ALA A 90 -3.69 -12.28 12.17
C ALA A 90 -3.75 -13.58 11.33
N LEU A 91 -4.68 -14.49 11.65
CA LEU A 91 -4.91 -15.72 10.87
C LEU A 91 -5.48 -15.42 9.48
N TRP A 92 -6.43 -14.48 9.39
CA TRP A 92 -6.96 -14.02 8.10
C TRP A 92 -5.85 -13.44 7.23
N GLN A 93 -5.00 -12.59 7.80
CA GLN A 93 -3.93 -11.95 7.05
C GLN A 93 -2.81 -12.89 6.64
N PHE A 94 -2.48 -13.87 7.49
CA PHE A 94 -1.45 -14.85 7.19
C PHE A 94 -1.71 -15.54 5.84
N GLN A 95 -2.93 -16.04 5.63
CA GLN A 95 -3.26 -16.78 4.41
C GLN A 95 -3.29 -15.92 3.14
N LEU A 96 -3.46 -14.60 3.25
CA LEU A 96 -3.48 -13.70 2.09
C LEU A 96 -2.16 -13.68 1.30
N HIS A 97 -1.06 -14.15 1.91
CA HIS A 97 0.27 -14.18 1.30
C HIS A 97 0.44 -15.39 0.37
N SER A 98 -0.40 -15.47 -0.66
CA SER A 98 -0.36 -16.52 -1.67
C SER A 98 -0.74 -15.97 -3.04
N VAL A 99 0.06 -16.30 -4.04
CA VAL A 99 -0.22 -16.02 -5.46
C VAL A 99 -1.15 -17.06 -6.10
N TYR A 100 -1.39 -18.19 -5.43
CA TYR A 100 -2.08 -19.34 -6.02
C TYR A 100 -3.60 -19.28 -5.92
N VAL A 101 -4.14 -18.35 -5.13
CA VAL A 101 -5.59 -18.19 -5.00
C VAL A 101 -6.07 -17.18 -6.02
N PRO A 102 -6.94 -17.58 -6.97
CA PRO A 102 -7.43 -16.68 -8.02
C PRO A 102 -8.41 -15.65 -7.45
N LYS A 103 -8.86 -14.73 -8.32
CA LYS A 103 -9.92 -13.77 -7.99
C LYS A 103 -11.16 -14.49 -7.46
N LEU A 104 -11.66 -14.06 -6.30
CA LEU A 104 -12.77 -14.70 -5.58
C LEU A 104 -14.16 -14.11 -5.93
N GLY A 105 -14.23 -13.24 -6.94
CA GLY A 105 -15.48 -12.70 -7.45
C GLY A 105 -16.20 -11.83 -6.42
N TRP A 106 -17.40 -12.22 -6.00
CA TRP A 106 -18.20 -11.38 -5.09
C TRP A 106 -17.58 -11.21 -3.70
N ILE A 107 -16.76 -12.15 -3.24
CA ILE A 107 -16.06 -12.07 -1.95
C ILE A 107 -15.13 -10.85 -1.91
N GLU A 108 -14.48 -10.54 -3.04
CA GLU A 108 -13.60 -9.37 -3.20
C GLU A 108 -14.36 -8.05 -3.07
N LYS A 109 -15.70 -8.05 -3.13
CA LYS A 109 -16.47 -6.83 -2.89
C LYS A 109 -16.56 -6.46 -1.41
N ILE A 110 -16.24 -7.36 -0.50
CA ILE A 110 -16.43 -7.16 0.94
C ILE A 110 -15.12 -7.35 1.70
N PHE A 111 -14.41 -8.43 1.40
CA PHE A 111 -13.23 -8.84 2.16
C PHE A 111 -11.93 -8.40 1.49
N ASN A 112 -10.90 -8.18 2.30
CA ASN A 112 -9.53 -8.18 1.82
C ASN A 112 -9.16 -9.60 1.41
N THR A 113 -8.59 -9.76 0.22
CA THR A 113 -8.36 -11.06 -0.44
C THR A 113 -6.96 -11.16 -0.98
N HIS A 114 -6.55 -12.37 -1.38
CA HIS A 114 -5.20 -12.65 -1.86
C HIS A 114 -4.75 -11.69 -2.97
N THR A 115 -5.61 -11.40 -3.95
CA THR A 115 -5.30 -10.49 -5.06
C THR A 115 -5.12 -9.05 -4.59
N MET A 116 -5.92 -8.61 -3.61
CA MET A 116 -5.79 -7.28 -3.00
C MET A 116 -4.50 -7.16 -2.18
N HIS A 117 -4.12 -8.23 -1.49
CA HIS A 117 -2.88 -8.26 -0.72
C HIS A 117 -1.64 -8.38 -1.62
N GLN A 118 -1.75 -9.03 -2.77
CA GLN A 118 -0.73 -8.99 -3.81
C GLN A 118 -0.53 -7.56 -4.34
N VAL A 119 -1.61 -6.84 -4.64
CA VAL A 119 -1.57 -5.41 -5.00
C VAL A 119 -0.91 -4.59 -3.89
N HIS A 120 -1.27 -4.85 -2.63
CA HIS A 120 -0.69 -4.16 -1.49
C HIS A 120 0.84 -4.34 -1.38
N HIS A 121 1.33 -5.55 -1.64
CA HIS A 121 2.76 -5.87 -1.59
C HIS A 121 3.56 -5.49 -2.84
N ALA A 122 2.89 -5.00 -3.88
CA ALA A 122 3.53 -4.64 -5.13
C ALA A 122 4.34 -3.35 -5.01
N GLN A 123 5.53 -3.33 -5.60
CA GLN A 123 6.33 -2.12 -5.76
C GLN A 123 6.00 -1.34 -7.05
N ASN A 124 5.06 -1.82 -7.87
CA ASN A 124 4.57 -1.06 -9.04
C ASN A 124 3.93 0.26 -8.58
N VAL A 125 4.27 1.37 -9.25
CA VAL A 125 3.77 2.72 -8.90
C VAL A 125 2.23 2.79 -8.90
N GLU A 126 1.57 2.02 -9.75
CA GLU A 126 0.12 1.87 -9.85
C GLU A 126 -0.54 1.31 -8.58
N TYR A 127 0.22 0.55 -7.79
CA TYR A 127 -0.24 -0.25 -6.67
C TYR A 127 0.31 0.20 -5.32
N MET A 128 1.39 0.98 -5.29
CA MET A 128 1.93 1.58 -4.06
C MET A 128 0.86 2.36 -3.28
N ASP A 129 0.92 2.25 -1.94
CA ASP A 129 -0.02 2.84 -0.97
C ASP A 129 -1.49 2.46 -1.21
N LYS A 130 -1.77 1.19 -1.56
CA LYS A 130 -3.14 0.65 -1.75
C LYS A 130 -3.44 -0.53 -0.83
N ASN A 131 -4.73 -0.75 -0.57
CA ASN A 131 -5.29 -1.91 0.14
C ASN A 131 -4.66 -2.19 1.52
N HIS A 132 -4.91 -1.31 2.49
CA HIS A 132 -4.38 -1.44 3.85
C HIS A 132 -5.30 -2.21 4.81
N GLY A 133 -6.48 -2.64 4.37
CA GLY A 133 -7.48 -3.31 5.20
C GLY A 133 -6.99 -4.62 5.82
N GLY A 134 -7.52 -4.95 6.99
CA GLY A 134 -7.24 -6.20 7.69
C GLY A 134 -8.01 -7.33 7.05
N PHE A 135 -9.27 -7.47 7.45
CA PHE A 135 -10.19 -8.48 6.91
C PHE A 135 -11.25 -7.89 5.97
N LEU A 136 -11.76 -6.67 6.20
CA LEU A 136 -12.63 -5.99 5.22
C LEU A 136 -11.84 -5.02 4.36
N ASN A 137 -12.37 -4.76 3.17
CA ASN A 137 -11.89 -3.68 2.30
C ASN A 137 -12.75 -2.40 2.40
N ILE A 138 -13.68 -2.34 3.37
CA ILE A 138 -14.58 -1.20 3.52
C ILE A 138 -13.81 0.09 3.84
N PHE A 139 -12.80 0.02 4.71
CA PHE A 139 -12.01 1.19 5.07
C PHE A 139 -11.14 1.67 3.91
N ASP A 140 -10.60 0.75 3.10
CA ASP A 140 -9.93 1.13 1.85
C ASP A 140 -10.82 1.89 0.89
N LYS A 141 -12.09 1.48 0.77
CA LYS A 141 -13.08 2.17 -0.07
C LYS A 141 -13.48 3.52 0.52
N MET A 142 -13.74 3.57 1.83
CA MET A 142 -14.12 4.80 2.53
C MET A 142 -13.03 5.87 2.45
N PHE A 143 -11.76 5.47 2.54
CA PHE A 143 -10.63 6.39 2.60
C PHE A 143 -9.82 6.49 1.29
N GLY A 144 -10.29 5.86 0.22
CA GLY A 144 -9.74 6.00 -1.13
C GLY A 144 -8.40 5.30 -1.38
N THR A 145 -8.10 4.24 -0.63
CA THR A 145 -6.91 3.41 -0.82
C THR A 145 -7.20 2.08 -1.53
N TRP A 146 -8.47 1.79 -1.85
CA TRP A 146 -8.85 0.57 -2.56
C TRP A 146 -8.34 0.53 -4.00
N LYS A 147 -7.79 -0.61 -4.42
CA LYS A 147 -7.33 -0.87 -5.78
C LYS A 147 -7.47 -2.36 -6.12
N GLU A 148 -8.16 -2.65 -7.21
CA GLU A 148 -8.24 -4.01 -7.76
C GLU A 148 -6.96 -4.37 -8.53
N LEU A 149 -6.67 -5.67 -8.56
CA LEU A 149 -5.63 -6.24 -9.41
C LEU A 149 -6.03 -6.12 -10.90
N ASP A 150 -5.24 -5.38 -11.67
CA ASP A 150 -5.31 -5.31 -13.12
C ASP A 150 -4.46 -6.43 -13.73
N ASP A 151 -5.11 -7.34 -14.47
CA ASP A 151 -4.46 -8.49 -15.10
C ASP A 151 -3.49 -8.10 -16.24
N LYS A 152 -3.41 -6.81 -16.58
CA LYS A 152 -2.48 -6.27 -17.58
C LYS A 152 -1.16 -5.75 -16.97
N ILE A 153 -1.08 -5.65 -15.64
CA ILE A 153 0.11 -5.18 -14.94
C ILE A 153 0.76 -6.39 -14.28
N ASP A 154 1.96 -6.73 -14.73
CA ASP A 154 2.79 -7.73 -14.06
C ASP A 154 3.23 -7.19 -12.69
N ILE A 155 2.92 -7.94 -11.62
CA ILE A 155 3.26 -7.55 -10.27
C ILE A 155 4.75 -7.75 -10.01
N GLU A 156 5.39 -6.69 -9.52
CA GLU A 156 6.75 -6.73 -9.02
C GLU A 156 6.70 -6.63 -7.48
N TYR A 157 7.33 -7.58 -6.78
CA TYR A 157 7.44 -7.58 -5.31
C TYR A 157 8.80 -7.08 -4.86
N GLY A 158 8.90 -6.76 -3.57
CA GLY A 158 10.12 -6.21 -2.96
C GLY A 158 9.95 -4.73 -2.64
N VAL A 159 11.09 -4.06 -2.44
CA VAL A 159 11.13 -2.62 -2.17
C VAL A 159 12.13 -1.96 -3.13
N VAL A 160 11.84 -0.72 -3.51
CA VAL A 160 12.64 0.03 -4.50
C VAL A 160 14.12 0.14 -4.10
N HIS A 161 14.38 0.22 -2.81
CA HIS A 161 15.74 0.31 -2.25
C HIS A 161 15.91 -0.72 -1.14
N ALA A 162 16.28 -1.94 -1.50
CA ALA A 162 16.59 -2.99 -0.54
C ALA A 162 18.06 -2.90 -0.06
N PRO A 163 18.35 -3.26 1.21
CA PRO A 163 19.73 -3.36 1.67
C PRO A 163 20.41 -4.57 1.02
N ASP A 164 21.61 -4.38 0.48
CA ASP A 164 22.44 -5.48 -0.04
C ASP A 164 23.11 -6.26 1.12
N SER A 165 22.30 -6.98 1.89
CA SER A 165 22.77 -7.74 3.04
C SER A 165 21.79 -8.83 3.48
N TYR A 166 22.34 -9.98 3.89
CA TYR A 166 21.60 -11.04 4.58
C TYR A 166 21.65 -10.93 6.11
N ASN A 167 22.33 -9.91 6.66
CA ASN A 167 22.44 -9.73 8.11
C ASN A 167 21.09 -9.22 8.67
N PRO A 168 20.42 -9.95 9.58
CA PRO A 168 19.13 -9.54 10.13
C PRO A 168 19.16 -8.16 10.78
N LEU A 169 20.25 -7.78 11.44
CA LEU A 169 20.37 -6.47 12.07
C LEU A 169 20.40 -5.36 11.03
N VAL A 170 21.09 -5.56 9.90
CA VAL A 170 21.11 -4.59 8.80
C VAL A 170 19.72 -4.47 8.18
N ILE A 171 19.09 -5.60 7.85
CA ILE A 171 17.73 -5.63 7.30
C ILE A 171 16.74 -4.90 8.21
N LEU A 172 16.80 -5.13 9.53
CA LEU A 172 15.89 -4.52 10.51
C LEU A 172 16.15 -3.04 10.79
N THR A 173 17.33 -2.50 10.45
CA THR A 173 17.73 -1.13 10.88
C THR A 173 18.16 -0.19 9.76
N HIS A 174 18.32 -0.67 8.52
CA HIS A 174 18.80 0.14 7.40
C HIS A 174 17.97 1.41 7.17
N GLU A 175 16.64 1.31 7.10
CA GLU A 175 15.77 2.47 6.83
C GLU A 175 15.87 3.52 7.94
N TYR A 176 16.07 3.13 9.21
CA TYR A 176 16.33 4.07 10.30
C TYR A 176 17.67 4.80 10.13
N LYS A 177 18.70 4.10 9.66
CA LYS A 177 19.99 4.69 9.30
C LYS A 177 19.85 5.66 8.14
N ASP A 178 19.01 5.35 7.16
CA ASP A 178 18.76 6.19 5.99
C ASP A 178 17.98 7.46 6.35
N ILE A 179 16.96 7.36 7.19
CA ILE A 179 16.28 8.51 7.81
C ILE A 179 17.31 9.41 8.52
N TRP A 180 18.20 8.83 9.33
CA TRP A 180 19.25 9.59 10.04
C TRP A 180 20.21 10.31 9.08
N ASN A 181 20.62 9.65 8.00
CA ASN A 181 21.49 10.25 7.00
C ASN A 181 20.78 11.37 6.23
N ASP A 182 19.52 11.20 5.89
CA ASP A 182 18.72 12.21 5.19
C ASP A 182 18.47 13.45 6.05
N MET A 183 18.19 13.27 7.35
CA MET A 183 18.09 14.38 8.28
C MET A 183 19.37 15.24 8.35
N LYS A 184 20.55 14.69 8.04
CA LYS A 184 21.81 15.46 7.99
C LYS A 184 21.96 16.29 6.73
N LYS A 185 21.22 16.00 5.66
CA LYS A 185 21.28 16.76 4.39
C LYS A 185 20.82 18.21 4.55
N SER A 186 20.04 18.52 5.59
CA SER A 186 19.56 19.88 5.85
C SER A 186 19.77 20.35 7.29
N LYS A 187 20.07 21.64 7.46
CA LYS A 187 20.12 22.31 8.77
C LYS A 187 18.75 22.76 9.27
N ASN A 188 17.74 22.81 8.41
CA ASN A 188 16.38 23.22 8.78
C ASN A 188 15.67 22.13 9.60
N TRP A 189 15.19 22.48 10.79
CA TRP A 189 14.48 21.57 11.69
C TRP A 189 13.17 21.02 11.13
N TYR A 190 12.44 21.80 10.33
CA TYR A 190 11.25 21.33 9.64
C TYR A 190 11.61 20.22 8.63
N HIS A 191 12.71 20.37 7.89
CA HIS A 191 13.15 19.31 6.96
C HIS A 191 13.54 18.04 7.71
N LYS A 192 14.24 18.17 8.85
CA LYS A 192 14.57 17.02 9.71
C LYS A 192 13.32 16.30 10.18
N PHE A 193 12.32 17.05 10.64
CA PHE A 193 11.03 16.49 11.04
C PHE A 193 10.37 15.74 9.88
N MET A 194 10.30 16.35 8.69
CA MET A 194 9.69 15.74 7.50
C MET A 194 10.46 14.51 6.98
N TYR A 195 11.78 14.47 7.12
CA TYR A 195 12.54 13.26 6.79
C TYR A 195 12.24 12.07 7.71
N CYS A 196 11.79 12.32 8.93
CA CYS A 196 11.42 11.26 9.87
C CYS A 196 9.91 10.93 9.79
N PHE A 197 9.05 11.95 9.83
CA PHE A 197 7.62 11.81 10.01
C PHE A 197 6.78 12.18 8.79
N GLY A 198 7.42 12.61 7.70
CA GLY A 198 6.76 12.77 6.40
C GLY A 198 6.56 11.44 5.68
N PRO A 199 5.92 11.49 4.50
CA PRO A 199 5.76 10.30 3.65
C PRO A 199 7.11 9.77 3.16
N PRO A 200 7.27 8.44 3.00
CA PRO A 200 8.43 7.86 2.34
C PRO A 200 8.69 8.52 0.99
N GLY A 201 9.97 8.74 0.68
CA GLY A 201 10.39 9.44 -0.54
C GLY A 201 10.28 10.97 -0.50
N TRP A 202 9.80 11.58 0.59
CA TRP A 202 9.84 13.05 0.73
C TRP A 202 11.29 13.56 0.77
N SER A 203 11.57 14.60 -0.01
CA SER A 203 12.85 15.31 0.01
C SER A 203 12.63 16.82 -0.10
N HIS A 204 13.46 17.60 0.59
CA HIS A 204 13.37 19.07 0.58
C HIS A 204 13.92 19.70 -0.71
N ASP A 205 14.73 18.96 -1.46
CA ASP A 205 15.45 19.40 -2.66
C ASP A 205 14.95 18.71 -3.95
N GLY A 206 13.95 17.83 -3.84
CA GLY A 206 13.41 17.08 -4.97
C GLY A 206 14.29 15.92 -5.43
N SER A 207 15.31 15.52 -4.66
CA SER A 207 16.17 14.37 -4.98
C SER A 207 15.45 13.02 -4.99
N THR A 208 14.33 12.92 -4.26
CA THR A 208 13.45 11.75 -4.23
C THR A 208 11.99 12.18 -4.32
N MET A 209 11.12 11.23 -4.69
CA MET A 209 9.68 11.45 -4.84
C MET A 209 8.88 10.54 -3.92
N THR A 210 7.82 11.10 -3.33
CA THR A 210 6.80 10.33 -2.62
C THR A 210 5.97 9.49 -3.60
N VAL A 211 5.32 8.43 -3.09
CA VAL A 211 4.39 7.60 -3.88
C VAL A 211 3.35 8.45 -4.63
N LYS A 212 2.77 9.45 -3.95
CA LYS A 212 1.80 10.36 -4.57
C LYS A 212 2.41 11.16 -5.72
N GLN A 213 3.65 11.61 -5.59
CA GLN A 213 4.34 12.33 -6.67
C GLN A 213 4.65 11.40 -7.84
N LEU A 214 5.10 10.16 -7.58
CA LEU A 214 5.33 9.14 -8.61
C LEU A 214 4.04 8.82 -9.37
N GLN A 215 2.92 8.61 -8.67
CA GLN A 215 1.61 8.36 -9.27
C GLN A 215 1.13 9.53 -10.12
N ASN A 216 1.33 10.77 -9.67
CA ASN A 216 0.99 11.95 -10.45
C ASN A 216 1.83 12.04 -11.73
N GLN A 217 3.13 11.76 -11.65
CA GLN A 217 4.02 11.74 -12.81
C GLN A 217 3.57 10.67 -13.82
N LEU A 218 3.33 9.44 -13.36
CA LEU A 218 2.84 8.36 -14.20
C LEU A 218 1.51 8.72 -14.90
N ALA A 219 0.61 9.41 -14.20
CA ALA A 219 -0.64 9.88 -14.79
C ALA A 219 -0.42 10.91 -15.91
N LEU A 220 0.51 11.85 -15.71
CA LEU A 220 0.88 12.84 -16.73
C LEU A 220 1.51 12.17 -17.96
N GLU A 221 2.46 11.26 -17.76
CA GLU A 221 3.12 10.51 -18.83
C GLU A 221 2.12 9.72 -19.68
N ARG A 222 1.11 9.11 -19.04
CA ARG A 222 0.02 8.39 -19.75
C ARG A 222 -0.82 9.34 -20.61
N VAL A 223 -1.13 10.54 -20.13
CA VAL A 223 -1.87 11.56 -20.91
C VAL A 223 -1.04 12.01 -22.11
N GLU A 224 0.25 12.29 -21.91
CA GLU A 224 1.14 12.70 -23.00
C GLU A 224 1.29 11.61 -24.07
N LEU A 225 1.44 10.35 -23.67
CA LEU A 225 1.50 9.21 -24.58
C LEU A 225 0.20 9.05 -25.39
N GLN A 226 -0.95 9.25 -24.75
CA GLN A 226 -2.25 9.19 -25.42
C GLN A 226 -2.39 10.33 -26.45
N GLN A 227 -1.98 11.55 -26.11
CA GLN A 227 -1.99 12.70 -27.02
C GLN A 227 -1.05 12.50 -28.21
N LYS A 228 0.16 11.97 -27.98
CA LYS A 228 1.11 11.63 -29.06
C LYS A 228 0.55 10.56 -29.99
N THR A 229 -0.12 9.54 -29.44
CA THR A 229 -0.72 8.47 -30.25
C THR A 229 -1.85 9.00 -31.12
N GLN A 230 -2.72 9.86 -30.57
CA GLN A 230 -3.82 10.48 -31.31
C GLN A 230 -3.35 11.46 -32.40
N SER A 231 -2.29 12.23 -32.16
CA SER A 231 -1.74 13.14 -33.17
C SER A 231 -1.07 12.40 -34.33
N ILE A 232 -0.38 11.29 -34.05
CA ILE A 232 0.18 10.41 -35.08
C ILE A 232 -0.95 9.85 -35.96
N ASP A 233 -2.04 9.40 -35.36
CA ASP A 233 -3.18 8.84 -36.10
C ASP A 233 -3.87 9.92 -36.96
N ALA A 234 -4.08 11.13 -36.43
CA ALA A 234 -4.62 12.26 -37.20
C ALA A 234 -3.75 12.66 -38.39
N SER A 235 -2.41 12.58 -38.27
CA SER A 235 -1.47 12.85 -39.37
C SER A 235 -1.47 11.79 -40.47
N LYS A 236 -1.94 10.57 -40.18
CA LYS A 236 -2.10 9.49 -41.19
C LYS A 236 -3.43 9.59 -41.95
N VAL A 237 -4.40 10.33 -41.44
CA VAL A 237 -5.75 10.48 -42.03
C VAL A 237 -5.86 11.68 -42.98
N THR A 238 -4.88 12.60 -42.98
CA THR A 238 -4.82 13.71 -43.95
C THR A 238 -4.22 13.23 -45.28
N PRO A 239 -4.98 13.22 -46.41
CA PRO A 239 -4.39 12.92 -47.70
C PRO A 239 -3.38 14.01 -48.07
N PRO A 240 -2.32 13.71 -48.83
CA PRO A 240 -1.44 14.76 -49.35
C PRO A 240 -2.28 15.73 -50.18
N GLU A 241 -2.25 17.02 -49.82
CA GLU A 241 -2.94 18.07 -50.58
C GLU A 241 -2.63 17.95 -52.06
N GLY A 242 -3.69 17.74 -52.84
CA GLY A 242 -3.61 17.40 -54.26
C GLY A 242 -2.88 18.48 -55.07
N LYS A 243 -2.00 18.01 -55.96
CA LYS A 243 -1.53 18.77 -57.11
C LYS A 243 -2.72 19.42 -57.82
N LYS A 244 -2.75 20.75 -57.89
CA LYS A 244 -3.70 21.50 -58.73
C LYS A 244 -3.62 20.99 -60.18
N PRO A 245 -4.74 20.66 -60.83
CA PRO A 245 -4.70 20.28 -62.24
C PRO A 245 -4.38 21.51 -63.08
N LYS A 246 -3.37 21.39 -63.95
CA LYS A 246 -3.08 22.37 -65.00
C LYS A 246 -4.25 22.36 -65.98
N LEU A 247 -5.05 23.44 -66.01
CA LEU A 247 -6.00 23.70 -67.07
C LEU A 247 -5.24 23.85 -68.39
N ALA A 248 -5.55 22.97 -69.35
CA ALA A 248 -5.11 23.09 -70.73
C ALA A 248 -5.85 24.25 -71.41
N ARG A 249 -5.09 25.00 -72.22
CA ARG A 249 -5.60 26.06 -73.11
C ARG A 249 -6.55 25.46 -74.17
N ALA A 250 -7.65 26.16 -74.41
CA ALA A 250 -8.24 26.41 -75.72
C ALA A 250 -8.77 27.84 -75.72
#